data_AF-A0AAN7LPD2-F1
#
_entry.id   AF-A0AAN7LPD2-F1
#
_cell.length_a   1.000
_cell.length_b   1.000
_cell.length_c   1.000
_cell.angle_alpha   90.00
_cell.angle_beta   90.00
_cell.angle_gamma   90.00
#
_symmetry.space_group_name_H-M   'P 1'
#
loop_
_entity.id
_entity.type
_entity.pdbx_description
1 polymer ?
#
loop_
_entity_poly.entity_id
_entity_poly.type
_entity_poly.pdbx_seq_one_letter_code
_entity_poly.pdbx_strand_id
1 'polypeptide(L)'
;MAAEVASMSFLVDSIVEDVLHQHGMRLRDVDLESRKAEEDALRRYKAVGWLRKMAGVVAVRDLPAELSEEEFRLGLRSGIILCNAINKVQPGAVPKVVEGPCDSAIIPDGAALSAFQYFKNVRNFLVAIQEVGKQKP
;
A
#
# COMPACT_ATOMS: atom_id res chain seq x y z
N MET A 1 53.63 23.18 -22.39
CA MET A 1 52.34 23.88 -22.56
C MET A 1 51.30 23.04 -23.28
N ALA A 2 51.41 22.73 -24.58
CA ALA A 2 50.35 22.03 -25.34
C ALA A 2 49.86 20.68 -24.75
N ALA A 3 50.76 19.87 -24.18
CA ALA A 3 50.41 18.57 -23.58
C ALA A 3 49.62 18.68 -22.27
N GLU A 4 49.84 19.72 -21.46
CA GLU A 4 49.05 19.95 -20.23
C GLU A 4 47.64 20.44 -20.56
N VAL A 5 47.50 21.32 -21.56
CA VAL A 5 46.17 21.82 -21.97
C VAL A 5 45.31 20.70 -22.50
N ALA A 6 45.87 19.78 -23.30
CA ALA A 6 45.16 18.60 -23.81
C ALA A 6 44.75 17.63 -22.68
N SER A 7 45.61 17.44 -21.67
CA SER A 7 45.30 16.61 -20.49
C SER A 7 44.17 17.23 -19.66
N MET A 8 44.20 18.56 -19.46
CA MET A 8 43.14 19.29 -18.78
C MET A 8 41.81 19.24 -19.57
N SER A 9 41.85 19.38 -20.89
CA SER A 9 40.66 19.23 -21.75
C SER A 9 40.04 17.84 -21.64
N PHE A 10 40.87 16.78 -21.64
CA PHE A 10 40.40 15.41 -21.48
C PHE A 10 39.80 15.13 -20.09
N LEU A 11 40.38 15.71 -19.03
CA LEU A 11 39.84 15.67 -17.68
C LEU A 11 38.47 16.36 -17.58
N VAL A 12 38.32 17.52 -18.22
CA VAL A 12 37.05 18.27 -18.23
C VAL A 12 35.98 17.50 -19.01
N ASP A 13 36.29 16.95 -20.20
CA ASP A 13 35.36 16.12 -20.96
C ASP A 13 34.93 14.88 -20.17
N SER A 14 35.88 14.21 -19.50
CA SER A 14 35.58 13.03 -18.68
C SER A 14 34.67 13.37 -17.49
N ILE A 15 34.84 14.52 -16.84
CA ILE A 15 33.98 14.96 -15.74
C ILE A 15 32.58 15.29 -16.26
N VAL A 16 32.47 15.92 -17.44
CA VAL A 16 31.18 16.24 -18.06
C VAL A 16 30.40 14.96 -18.39
N GLU A 17 31.05 13.97 -19.00
CA GLU A 17 30.44 12.67 -19.29
C GLU A 17 29.99 11.92 -18.03
N ASP A 18 30.79 11.91 -16.97
CA ASP A 18 30.43 11.29 -15.68
C ASP A 18 29.20 11.98 -15.05
N VAL A 19 29.16 13.31 -15.06
CA VAL A 19 28.03 14.10 -14.57
C VAL A 19 26.77 13.83 -15.39
N LEU A 20 26.87 13.78 -16.72
CA LEU A 20 25.74 13.47 -17.60
C LEU A 20 25.22 12.04 -17.36
N HIS A 21 26.12 11.09 -17.19
CA HIS A 21 25.76 9.70 -16.90
C HIS A 21 25.04 9.57 -15.55
N GLN A 22 25.57 10.23 -14.51
CA GLN A 22 24.97 10.24 -13.17
C GLN A 22 23.57 10.88 -13.17
N HIS A 23 23.40 12.01 -13.88
CA HIS A 23 22.08 12.65 -14.01
C HIS A 23 21.11 11.81 -14.83
N GLY A 24 21.59 11.17 -15.91
CA GLY A 24 20.80 10.25 -16.73
C GLY A 24 20.28 9.04 -15.93
N MET A 25 21.13 8.45 -15.08
CA MET A 25 20.74 7.36 -14.19
C MET A 25 19.74 7.81 -13.13
N ARG A 26 19.94 8.99 -12.53
CA ARG A 26 19.03 9.55 -11.53
C ARG A 26 17.66 9.88 -12.11
N LEU A 27 17.57 10.40 -13.33
CA LEU A 27 16.30 10.68 -14.00
C LEU A 27 15.54 9.39 -14.34
N ARG A 28 16.24 8.34 -14.79
CA ARG A 28 15.63 7.02 -15.01
C ARG A 28 15.11 6.40 -13.73
N ASP A 29 15.86 6.51 -12.63
CA ASP A 29 15.43 6.03 -11.32
C ASP A 29 14.16 6.76 -10.84
N VAL A 30 14.11 8.08 -10.98
CA VAL A 30 12.90 8.89 -10.68
C VAL A 30 11.71 8.49 -11.56
N ASP A 31 11.91 8.23 -12.85
CA ASP A 31 10.85 7.74 -13.75
C ASP A 31 10.32 6.35 -13.32
N LEU A 32 11.23 5.44 -12.95
CA LEU A 32 10.87 4.12 -12.43
C LEU A 32 10.07 4.22 -11.12
N GLU A 33 10.52 5.05 -10.18
CA GLU A 33 9.81 5.27 -8.91
C GLU A 33 8.44 5.94 -9.13
N SER A 34 8.32 6.88 -10.06
CA SER A 34 7.03 7.50 -10.43
C SER A 34 6.05 6.48 -10.99
N ARG A 35 6.48 5.68 -11.96
CA ARG A 35 5.65 4.63 -12.55
C ARG A 35 5.21 3.59 -11.53
N LYS A 36 6.11 3.20 -10.63
CA LYS A 36 5.82 2.28 -9.53
C LYS A 36 4.78 2.86 -8.57
N ALA A 37 4.91 4.15 -8.20
CA ALA A 37 3.93 4.83 -7.36
C ALA A 37 2.53 4.88 -8.00
N GLU A 38 2.45 5.14 -9.31
CA GLU A 38 1.21 5.11 -10.09
C GLU A 38 0.58 3.70 -10.13
N GLU A 39 1.38 2.67 -10.37
CA GLU A 39 0.90 1.28 -10.34
C GLU A 39 0.35 0.90 -8.95
N ASP A 40 1.04 1.30 -7.88
CA ASP A 40 0.60 1.03 -6.51
C ASP A 40 -0.65 1.82 -6.14
N ALA A 41 -0.81 3.05 -6.63
CA ALA A 41 -2.06 3.82 -6.53
C ALA A 41 -3.21 3.09 -7.26
N LEU A 42 -2.97 2.60 -8.49
CA LEU A 42 -3.98 1.87 -9.25
C LEU A 42 -4.37 0.53 -8.58
N ARG A 43 -3.41 -0.19 -7.99
CA ARG A 43 -3.67 -1.41 -7.22
C ARG A 43 -4.54 -1.11 -6.00
N ARG A 44 -4.24 -0.04 -5.25
CA ARG A 44 -5.06 0.43 -4.13
C ARG A 44 -6.47 0.82 -4.57
N TYR A 45 -6.61 1.60 -5.64
CA TYR A 45 -7.90 1.98 -6.23
C TYR A 45 -8.77 0.74 -6.52
N LYS A 46 -8.19 -0.25 -7.22
CA LYS A 46 -8.88 -1.51 -7.55
C LYS A 46 -9.26 -2.30 -6.30
N ALA A 47 -8.38 -2.37 -5.31
CA ALA A 47 -8.64 -3.05 -4.05
C ALA A 47 -9.82 -2.42 -3.28
N VAL A 48 -9.86 -1.09 -3.18
CA VAL A 48 -10.97 -0.35 -2.56
C VAL A 48 -12.30 -0.65 -3.27
N GLY A 49 -12.31 -0.63 -4.60
CA GLY A 49 -13.49 -0.98 -5.40
C GLY A 49 -13.98 -2.40 -5.12
N TRP A 50 -13.06 -3.36 -5.04
CA TRP A 50 -13.40 -4.75 -4.70
C TRP A 50 -13.92 -4.87 -3.27
N LEU A 51 -13.28 -4.24 -2.29
CA LEU A 51 -13.71 -4.27 -0.89
C LEU A 51 -15.10 -3.66 -0.69
N ARG A 52 -15.43 -2.58 -1.41
CA ARG A 52 -16.76 -1.97 -1.39
C ARG A 52 -17.84 -2.95 -1.88
N LYS A 53 -17.52 -3.75 -2.90
CA LYS A 53 -18.40 -4.81 -3.42
C LYS A 53 -18.59 -5.95 -2.41
N MET A 54 -17.52 -6.34 -1.71
CA MET A 54 -17.55 -7.48 -0.80
C MET A 54 -18.13 -7.12 0.58
N ALA A 55 -17.52 -6.17 1.29
CA ALA A 55 -17.85 -5.83 2.68
C ALA A 55 -19.09 -4.91 2.83
N GLY A 56 -19.59 -4.34 1.72
CA GLY A 56 -20.73 -3.43 1.70
C GLY A 56 -20.37 -1.98 2.03
N VAL A 57 -21.17 -1.04 1.49
CA VAL A 57 -20.92 0.41 1.51
C VAL A 57 -20.83 1.00 2.93
N VAL A 58 -21.45 0.36 3.93
CA VAL A 58 -21.47 0.85 5.33
C VAL A 58 -20.12 0.65 6.03
N ALA A 59 -19.35 -0.39 5.69
CA ALA A 59 -18.02 -0.65 6.26
C ALA A 59 -16.91 0.16 5.57
N VAL A 60 -17.21 0.74 4.41
CA VAL A 60 -16.32 1.46 3.50
C VAL A 60 -16.92 2.86 3.26
N ARG A 61 -17.50 3.44 4.31
CA ARG A 61 -18.16 4.75 4.21
C ARG A 61 -17.06 5.80 4.07
N ASP A 62 -17.00 6.32 2.85
CA ASP A 62 -16.07 7.35 2.36
C ASP A 62 -14.58 6.97 2.38
N LEU A 63 -14.24 5.79 1.85
CA LEU A 63 -12.91 5.62 1.25
C LEU A 63 -12.90 6.41 -0.07
N PRO A 64 -12.22 7.59 -0.17
CA PRO A 64 -12.07 8.34 -1.40
C PRO A 64 -11.59 7.45 -2.55
N ALA A 65 -11.93 7.83 -3.78
CA ALA A 65 -11.48 7.11 -4.97
C ALA A 65 -9.96 6.92 -4.96
N GLU A 66 -9.23 7.92 -4.46
CA GLU A 66 -7.79 7.90 -4.31
C GLU A 66 -7.44 8.05 -2.83
N LEU A 67 -7.00 6.96 -2.21
CA LEU A 67 -6.43 6.96 -0.86
C LEU A 67 -4.91 7.01 -0.99
N SER A 68 -4.26 7.80 -0.14
CA SER A 68 -2.85 7.60 0.17
C SER A 68 -2.62 6.19 0.76
N GLU A 69 -1.37 5.74 0.77
CA GLU A 69 -1.04 4.41 1.29
C GLU A 69 -1.37 4.33 2.80
N GLU A 70 -1.11 5.44 3.50
CA GLU A 70 -1.39 5.57 4.92
C GLU A 70 -2.87 5.47 5.24
N GLU A 71 -3.73 6.19 4.50
CA GLU A 71 -5.18 6.12 4.69
C GLU A 71 -5.72 4.72 4.36
N PHE A 72 -5.20 4.07 3.32
CA PHE A 72 -5.56 2.70 2.98
C PHE A 72 -5.19 1.72 4.10
N ARG A 73 -3.99 1.84 4.67
CA ARG A 73 -3.56 1.01 5.80
C ARG A 73 -4.37 1.30 7.05
N LEU A 74 -4.65 2.57 7.34
CA LEU A 74 -5.42 2.99 8.52
C LEU A 74 -6.84 2.43 8.46
N GLY A 75 -7.52 2.53 7.30
CA GLY A 75 -8.87 2.00 7.11
C GLY A 75 -8.97 0.48 7.26
N LEU A 76 -7.89 -0.26 6.96
CA LEU A 76 -7.85 -1.72 7.08
C LEU A 76 -7.29 -2.21 8.43
N ARG A 77 -6.75 -1.31 9.26
CA ARG A 77 -6.00 -1.63 10.48
C ARG A 77 -6.81 -2.44 11.49
N SER A 78 -8.12 -2.20 11.58
CA SER A 78 -9.00 -2.92 12.50
C SER A 78 -9.28 -4.37 12.09
N GLY A 79 -8.95 -4.75 10.85
CA GLY A 79 -9.23 -6.06 10.27
C GLY A 79 -10.72 -6.35 9.99
N ILE A 80 -11.63 -5.46 10.37
CA ILE A 80 -13.09 -5.67 10.23
C ILE A 80 -13.48 -5.82 8.76
N ILE A 81 -13.02 -4.89 7.91
CA ILE A 81 -13.30 -4.91 6.47
C ILE A 81 -12.78 -6.20 5.83
N LEU A 82 -11.58 -6.65 6.23
CA LEU A 82 -10.95 -7.87 5.71
C LEU A 82 -11.75 -9.12 6.11
N CYS A 83 -12.14 -9.24 7.39
CA CYS A 83 -12.99 -10.31 7.88
C CYS A 83 -14.35 -10.35 7.17
N ASN A 84 -14.98 -9.19 6.97
CA ASN A 84 -16.24 -9.09 6.26
C ASN A 84 -16.11 -9.50 4.79
N ALA A 85 -15.01 -9.11 4.13
CA ALA A 85 -14.74 -9.48 2.75
C ALA A 85 -14.56 -11.00 2.59
N ILE A 86 -13.75 -11.64 3.45
CA ILE A 86 -13.56 -13.10 3.35
C ILE A 86 -14.83 -13.88 3.69
N ASN A 87 -15.63 -13.42 4.66
CA ASN A 87 -16.92 -14.03 4.97
C ASN A 87 -17.94 -13.92 3.82
N LYS A 88 -17.75 -12.95 2.92
CA LYS A 88 -18.57 -12.82 1.72
C LYS A 88 -18.12 -13.74 0.59
N VAL A 89 -16.83 -14.06 0.51
CA VAL A 89 -16.29 -15.08 -0.40
C VAL A 89 -16.67 -16.48 0.09
N GLN A 90 -16.43 -16.75 1.37
CA GLN A 90 -16.71 -18.02 2.03
C GLN A 90 -17.48 -17.77 3.32
N PRO A 91 -18.81 -17.95 3.30
CA PRO A 91 -19.64 -17.79 4.49
C PRO A 91 -19.11 -18.60 5.67
N GLY A 92 -18.91 -17.93 6.80
CA GLY A 92 -18.44 -18.55 8.05
C GLY A 92 -16.93 -18.76 8.17
N ALA A 93 -16.11 -18.31 7.21
CA ALA A 93 -14.65 -18.43 7.28
C ALA A 93 -14.04 -17.78 8.54
N VAL A 94 -14.61 -16.65 8.96
CA VAL A 94 -14.34 -16.01 10.25
C VAL A 94 -15.64 -16.06 11.09
N PRO A 95 -15.74 -16.97 12.08
CA PRO A 95 -16.97 -17.19 12.84
C PRO A 95 -17.43 -15.99 13.67
N LYS A 96 -16.50 -15.16 14.13
CA LYS A 96 -16.79 -13.96 14.93
C LYS A 96 -15.89 -12.82 14.51
N VAL A 97 -16.49 -11.82 13.90
CA VAL A 97 -15.88 -10.51 13.67
C VAL A 97 -16.11 -9.67 14.92
N VAL A 98 -15.05 -9.10 15.45
CA VAL A 98 -15.14 -8.25 16.63
C VAL A 98 -15.37 -6.82 16.16
N GLU A 99 -16.58 -6.31 16.37
CA GLU A 99 -16.91 -4.93 16.04
C GLU A 99 -16.31 -3.97 17.06
N GLY A 100 -15.90 -2.80 16.58
CA GLY A 100 -15.48 -1.66 17.38
C GLY A 100 -15.98 -0.37 16.73
N PRO A 101 -15.88 0.79 17.41
CA PRO A 101 -16.04 2.10 16.81
C PRO A 101 -15.39 2.16 15.43
N CYS A 102 -16.13 2.67 14.45
CA CYS A 102 -15.60 2.89 13.11
C CYS A 102 -14.55 4.01 13.21
N ASP A 103 -13.28 3.69 12.99
CA ASP A 103 -12.15 4.65 13.04
C ASP A 103 -12.13 5.65 11.86
N SER A 104 -13.30 5.96 11.29
CA SER A 104 -13.45 6.98 10.24
C SER A 104 -13.09 8.39 10.73
N ALA A 105 -13.07 8.59 12.05
CA ALA A 105 -12.48 9.77 12.65
C ALA A 105 -10.97 9.61 12.58
N ILE A 106 -10.31 10.43 11.75
CA ILE A 106 -8.88 10.69 11.79
C ILE A 106 -8.59 11.30 13.17
N ILE A 107 -8.49 10.48 14.20
CA ILE A 107 -7.97 10.87 15.50
C ILE A 107 -6.50 10.47 15.48
N PRO A 108 -5.57 11.44 15.56
CA PRO A 108 -4.12 11.17 15.55
C PRO A 108 -3.70 10.18 16.64
N ASP A 109 -4.49 10.09 17.71
CA ASP A 109 -4.39 9.10 18.76
C ASP A 109 -5.79 8.54 19.03
N GLY A 110 -6.20 7.53 18.27
CA GLY A 110 -7.46 6.82 18.49
C GLY A 110 -7.61 6.49 19.97
N ALA A 111 -8.66 7.01 20.62
CA ALA A 111 -8.98 6.64 21.99
C ALA A 111 -8.97 5.12 22.06
N ALA A 112 -8.06 4.56 22.88
CA ALA A 112 -7.60 3.19 22.81
C ALA A 112 -8.75 2.17 22.75
N LEU A 113 -9.24 1.88 21.54
CA LEU A 113 -9.63 0.52 21.23
C LEU A 113 -8.40 -0.29 21.55
N SER A 114 -8.48 -1.12 22.60
CA SER A 114 -7.29 -1.84 23.06
C SER A 114 -6.66 -2.49 21.82
N ALA A 115 -5.39 -2.21 21.54
CA ALA A 115 -4.71 -2.67 20.32
C ALA A 115 -4.91 -4.18 20.07
N PHE A 116 -5.22 -4.91 21.15
CA PHE A 116 -5.68 -6.29 21.18
C PHE A 116 -6.90 -6.60 20.29
N GLN A 117 -7.91 -5.73 20.24
CA GLN A 117 -9.14 -5.96 19.49
C GLN A 117 -8.91 -5.88 17.97
N TYR A 118 -8.09 -4.93 17.52
CA TYR A 118 -7.65 -4.84 16.12
C TYR A 118 -6.87 -6.09 15.69
N PHE A 119 -5.93 -6.51 16.55
CA PHE A 119 -5.08 -7.66 16.28
C PHE A 119 -5.89 -8.94 16.08
N LYS A 120 -6.97 -9.11 16.85
CA LYS A 120 -7.80 -10.33 16.80
C LYS A 120 -8.47 -10.53 15.43
N ASN A 121 -9.04 -9.49 14.83
CA ASN A 121 -9.66 -9.60 13.52
C ASN A 121 -8.62 -9.89 12.43
N VAL A 122 -7.49 -9.18 12.44
CA VAL A 122 -6.41 -9.40 11.47
C VAL A 122 -5.89 -10.84 11.56
N ARG A 123 -5.65 -11.35 12.77
CA ARG A 123 -5.25 -12.75 12.99
C ARG A 123 -6.28 -13.73 12.43
N ASN A 124 -7.56 -13.53 12.74
CA ASN A 124 -8.63 -14.40 12.28
C ASN A 124 -8.73 -14.41 10.74
N PHE A 125 -8.61 -13.25 10.11
CA PHE A 125 -8.58 -13.14 8.65
C PHE A 125 -7.41 -13.92 8.04
N LEU A 126 -6.20 -13.79 8.59
CA LEU A 126 -5.02 -14.49 8.09
C LEU A 126 -5.14 -16.02 8.20
N VAL A 127 -5.72 -16.52 9.29
CA VAL A 127 -6.03 -17.95 9.42
C VAL A 127 -7.08 -18.37 8.38
N ALA A 128 -8.17 -17.61 8.25
CA ALA A 128 -9.25 -17.92 7.33
C ALA A 128 -8.77 -17.99 5.87
N ILE A 129 -8.01 -17.00 5.40
CA ILE A 129 -7.55 -16.96 4.00
C ILE A 129 -6.58 -18.11 3.68
N GLN A 130 -5.78 -18.55 4.66
CA GLN A 130 -4.91 -19.71 4.50
C GLN A 130 -5.74 -21.00 4.31
N GLU A 131 -6.78 -21.18 5.11
CA GLU A 131 -7.67 -22.35 4.99
C GLU A 131 -8.48 -22.33 3.69
N VAL A 132 -8.97 -21.16 3.25
CA VAL A 132 -9.62 -21.01 1.94
C VAL A 132 -8.66 -21.39 0.81
N GLY A 133 -7.39 -20.95 0.91
CA GLY A 133 -6.36 -21.24 -0.09
C GLY A 133 -6.04 -22.73 -0.23
N LYS A 134 -6.13 -23.51 0.86
CA LYS A 134 -5.95 -24.97 0.86
C LYS A 134 -7.11 -25.74 0.21
N GLN A 135 -8.29 -25.13 0.11
CA GLN A 135 -9.50 -25.75 -0.46
C GLN A 135 -9.58 -25.59 -1.99
N LYS A 136 -8.66 -24.83 -2.59
CA LYS A 136 -8.61 -24.62 -4.04
C LYS A 136 -7.74 -25.73 -4.67
N PRO A 137 -8.30 -26.58 -5.55
CA PRO A 137 -7.54 -27.63 -6.23
C PRO A 137 -6.49 -27.06 -7.19
#